data_AF-A0A3A6QPW2-F1
#
_entry.id   AF-A0A3A6QPW2-F1
#
_cell.length_a   1.000
_cell.length_b   1.000
_cell.length_c   1.000
_cell.angle_alpha   90.00
_cell.angle_beta   90.00
_cell.angle_gamma   90.00
#
_symmetry.space_group_name_H-M   'P 1'
#
loop_
_entity.id
_entity.type
_entity.pdbx_description
1 polymer ?
#
loop_
_entity_poly.entity_id
_entity_poly.type
_entity_poly.pdbx_seq_one_letter_code
_entity_poly.pdbx_strand_id
1 'polypeptide(L)'
;MLGELMDTPLRRDNLAALRCEGVGDFQYGLKTGDPFHHGPYAMLVREVAFHSAKVSNHDYLHLPEIIEDICNGYEHRFGESIMAIVCGGLHKCIVKFSSAKVLDDHLLGVALLYCWGEINNEEFSSYANTCFDAEAQRIEPHAILSVTKL
;
A
#
# COMPACT_ATOMS: atom_id res chain seq x y z
N MET A 1 -15.29 -8.05 11.02
CA MET A 1 -14.35 -7.28 11.89
C MET A 1 -13.05 -8.06 12.04
N LEU A 2 -11.88 -7.41 12.20
CA LEU A 2 -10.59 -8.11 12.34
C LEU A 2 -10.55 -9.17 13.47
N GLY A 3 -11.42 -9.05 14.48
CA GLY A 3 -11.61 -10.08 15.50
C GLY A 3 -11.92 -11.47 14.94
N GLU A 4 -12.59 -11.53 13.78
CA GLU A 4 -12.96 -12.78 13.11
C GLU A 4 -11.76 -13.60 12.63
N LEU A 5 -10.60 -12.96 12.43
CA LEU A 5 -9.34 -13.66 12.12
C LEU A 5 -8.96 -14.63 13.23
N MET A 6 -9.36 -14.34 14.47
CA MET A 6 -8.97 -15.09 15.65
C MET A 6 -10.13 -15.94 16.21
N ASP A 7 -11.24 -16.07 15.49
CA ASP A 7 -12.46 -16.75 15.99
C ASP A 7 -12.27 -18.25 16.21
N THR A 8 -11.47 -18.89 15.36
CA THR A 8 -11.23 -20.33 15.47
C THR A 8 -9.83 -20.59 16.06
N PRO A 9 -9.68 -21.62 16.93
CA PRO A 9 -8.35 -22.06 17.36
C PRO A 9 -7.41 -22.33 16.19
N LEU A 10 -7.93 -22.94 15.12
CA LEU A 10 -7.15 -23.26 13.92
C LEU A 10 -6.57 -22.01 13.24
N ARG A 11 -7.34 -20.95 13.01
CA ARG A 11 -6.81 -19.72 12.40
C ARG A 11 -5.77 -19.05 13.30
N ARG A 12 -5.96 -19.09 14.62
CA ARG A 12 -4.98 -18.57 15.58
C ARG A 12 -3.65 -19.31 15.47
N ASP A 13 -3.70 -20.64 15.39
CA ASP A 13 -2.51 -21.48 15.25
C ASP A 13 -1.83 -21.26 13.88
N ASN A 14 -2.60 -21.14 12.81
CA ASN A 14 -2.09 -20.85 11.46
C ASN A 14 -1.40 -19.48 11.39
N LEU A 15 -2.00 -18.43 11.97
CA LEU A 15 -1.39 -17.10 12.05
C LEU A 15 -0.13 -17.11 12.93
N ALA A 16 -0.13 -17.87 14.03
CA ALA A 16 1.07 -18.05 14.85
C ALA A 16 2.19 -18.76 14.07
N ALA A 17 1.85 -19.76 13.25
CA ALA A 17 2.80 -20.45 12.39
C ALA A 17 3.43 -19.50 11.35
N LEU A 18 2.64 -18.64 10.69
CA LEU A 18 3.21 -17.61 9.78
C LEU A 18 4.13 -16.64 10.52
N ARG A 19 3.76 -16.23 11.72
CA ARG A 19 4.59 -15.32 12.52
C ARG A 19 5.94 -15.94 12.89
N CYS A 20 5.96 -17.22 13.22
CA CYS A 20 7.17 -17.93 13.65
C CYS A 20 8.05 -18.39 12.48
N GLU A 21 7.44 -18.81 11.38
CA GLU A 21 8.13 -19.48 10.27
C GLU A 21 8.25 -18.59 9.02
N GLY A 22 7.58 -17.44 8.99
CA GLY A 22 7.53 -16.53 7.86
C GLY A 22 6.36 -16.78 6.91
N VAL A 23 6.27 -15.94 5.88
CA VAL A 23 5.22 -15.95 4.86
C VAL A 23 5.80 -16.48 3.56
N GLY A 24 5.26 -17.59 3.08
CA GLY A 24 5.67 -18.23 1.83
C GLY A 24 5.03 -17.58 0.61
N ASP A 25 5.32 -16.30 0.37
CA ASP A 25 4.87 -15.55 -0.80
C ASP A 25 6.08 -14.84 -1.46
N PHE A 26 6.12 -14.85 -2.80
CA PHE A 26 7.25 -14.30 -3.55
C PHE A 26 7.40 -12.78 -3.35
N GLN A 27 6.29 -12.03 -3.42
CA GLN A 27 6.30 -10.58 -3.26
C GLN A 27 6.62 -10.19 -1.82
N TYR A 28 6.11 -10.95 -0.84
CA TYR A 28 6.53 -10.79 0.56
C TYR A 28 8.04 -11.00 0.73
N GLY A 29 8.59 -12.04 0.09
CA GLY A 29 10.02 -12.34 0.10
C GLY A 29 10.86 -11.20 -0.48
N LEU A 30 10.43 -10.60 -1.59
CA LEU A 30 11.08 -9.41 -2.16
C LEU A 30 11.07 -8.23 -1.17
N LYS A 31 9.91 -7.92 -0.59
CA LYS A 31 9.72 -6.79 0.34
C LYS A 31 10.46 -6.93 1.68
N THR A 32 10.90 -8.14 2.03
CA THR A 32 11.65 -8.41 3.27
C THR A 32 13.11 -8.73 3.04
N GLY A 33 13.49 -9.11 1.82
CA GLY A 33 14.86 -9.51 1.45
C GLY A 33 15.63 -8.47 0.64
N ASP A 34 14.95 -7.53 -0.04
CA ASP A 34 15.57 -6.53 -0.90
C ASP A 34 15.15 -5.10 -0.48
N PRO A 35 16.10 -4.27 -0.04
CA PRO A 35 15.87 -2.87 0.33
C PRO A 35 15.11 -2.04 -0.71
N PHE A 36 15.22 -2.37 -2.00
CA PHE A 36 14.50 -1.69 -3.07
C PHE A 36 12.97 -1.80 -2.92
N HIS A 37 12.49 -2.82 -2.23
CA HIS A 37 11.08 -3.14 -2.07
C HIS A 37 10.50 -2.77 -0.69
N HIS A 38 11.26 -2.07 0.16
CA HIS A 38 10.89 -1.89 1.57
C HIS A 38 9.82 -0.81 1.83
N GLY A 39 9.63 0.16 0.92
CA GLY A 39 8.67 1.25 1.11
C GLY A 39 8.85 2.01 2.45
N PRO A 40 7.78 2.51 3.09
CA PRO A 40 6.44 2.68 2.53
C PRO A 40 6.45 3.60 1.30
N TYR A 41 5.61 3.25 0.32
CA TYR A 41 5.42 4.07 -0.86
C TYR A 41 4.31 5.11 -0.66
N ALA A 42 4.43 6.26 -1.32
CA ALA A 42 3.36 7.25 -1.39
C ALA A 42 3.22 7.84 -2.79
N MET A 43 2.10 8.50 -3.05
CA MET A 43 1.80 9.14 -4.34
C MET A 43 1.92 10.65 -4.20
N LEU A 44 2.44 11.32 -5.24
CA LEU A 44 2.47 12.78 -5.27
C LEU A 44 1.05 13.37 -5.39
N VAL A 45 0.24 12.79 -6.28
CA VAL A 45 -1.13 13.24 -6.56
C VAL A 45 -2.12 12.35 -5.84
N ARG A 46 -2.95 12.93 -4.98
CA ARG A 46 -3.94 12.21 -4.15
C ARG A 46 -4.95 11.46 -5.01
N GLU A 47 -5.45 12.10 -6.06
CA GLU A 47 -6.54 11.61 -6.91
C GLU A 47 -6.16 10.32 -7.65
N VAL A 48 -4.87 10.06 -7.82
CA VAL A 48 -4.34 8.84 -8.45
C VAL A 48 -4.65 7.59 -7.62
N ALA A 49 -4.74 7.71 -6.28
CA ALA A 49 -5.11 6.59 -5.42
C ALA A 49 -6.52 6.04 -5.74
N PHE A 50 -7.40 6.84 -6.34
CA PHE A 50 -8.74 6.43 -6.76
C PHE A 50 -8.80 5.91 -8.21
N HIS A 51 -7.67 5.97 -8.92
CA HIS A 51 -7.56 5.61 -10.33
C HIS A 51 -6.40 4.62 -10.56
N SER A 52 -6.09 3.79 -9.55
CA SER A 52 -4.99 2.83 -9.52
C SER A 52 -4.87 2.01 -10.82
N ALA A 53 -5.99 1.45 -11.30
CA ALA A 53 -6.02 0.68 -12.54
C ALA A 53 -5.60 1.49 -13.78
N LYS A 54 -5.99 2.78 -13.87
CA LYS A 54 -5.65 3.64 -15.01
C LYS A 54 -4.16 4.00 -15.05
N VAL A 55 -3.54 4.13 -13.89
CA VAL A 55 -2.11 4.46 -13.77
C VAL A 55 -1.21 3.23 -13.58
N SER A 56 -1.78 2.02 -13.71
CA SER A 56 -1.07 0.75 -13.46
C SER A 56 -0.40 0.69 -12.09
N ASN A 57 -1.05 1.23 -11.07
CA ASN A 57 -0.59 1.21 -9.68
C ASN A 57 -1.43 0.23 -8.85
N HIS A 58 -0.90 -0.18 -7.70
CA HIS A 58 -1.65 -1.02 -6.77
C HIS A 58 -2.85 -0.28 -6.18
N ASP A 59 -3.96 -1.00 -5.96
CA ASP A 59 -5.13 -0.45 -5.29
C ASP A 59 -4.96 -0.48 -3.76
N TYR A 60 -4.15 0.45 -3.25
CA TYR A 60 -3.94 0.61 -1.80
C TYR A 60 -5.22 1.01 -1.05
N LEU A 61 -6.26 1.49 -1.74
CA LEU A 61 -7.57 1.75 -1.12
C LEU A 61 -8.40 0.47 -0.99
N HIS A 62 -8.07 -0.60 -1.71
CA HIS A 62 -8.62 -1.92 -1.49
C HIS A 62 -7.85 -2.67 -0.40
N LEU A 63 -6.55 -2.89 -0.60
CA LEU A 63 -5.71 -3.65 0.31
C LEU A 63 -4.23 -3.23 0.14
N PRO A 64 -3.48 -2.92 1.21
CA PRO A 64 -2.05 -2.66 1.08
C PRO A 64 -1.29 -3.91 0.60
N GLU A 65 -0.34 -3.75 -0.33
CA GLU A 65 0.33 -4.89 -0.97
C GLU A 65 0.96 -5.87 0.03
N ILE A 66 1.66 -5.41 1.06
CA ILE A 66 2.28 -6.34 2.04
C ILE A 66 1.23 -7.16 2.80
N ILE A 67 0.03 -6.62 3.00
CA ILE A 67 -1.07 -7.35 3.64
C ILE A 67 -1.68 -8.35 2.65
N GLU A 68 -1.77 -7.99 1.37
CA GLU A 68 -2.17 -8.89 0.30
C GLU A 68 -1.22 -10.10 0.20
N ASP A 69 0.09 -9.86 0.18
CA ASP A 69 1.10 -10.93 0.14
C ASP A 69 1.00 -11.87 1.36
N ILE A 70 0.72 -11.32 2.55
CA ILE A 70 0.47 -12.13 3.76
C ILE A 70 -0.78 -12.99 3.59
N CYS A 71 -1.87 -12.44 3.03
CA CYS A 71 -3.10 -13.18 2.77
C CYS A 71 -2.87 -14.30 1.75
N ASN A 72 -2.13 -14.01 0.67
CA ASN A 72 -1.76 -14.98 -0.37
C ASN A 72 -0.90 -16.10 0.22
N GLY A 73 0.11 -15.77 1.02
CA GLY A 73 0.95 -16.75 1.71
C GLY A 73 0.18 -17.60 2.72
N TYR A 74 -0.79 -17.02 3.44
CA TYR A 74 -1.70 -17.76 4.32
C TYR A 74 -2.53 -18.77 3.52
N GLU A 75 -3.18 -18.32 2.44
CA GLU A 75 -4.03 -19.15 1.60
C GLU A 75 -3.25 -20.29 0.94
N HIS A 76 -2.07 -19.99 0.40
CA HIS A 76 -1.19 -20.99 -0.19
C HIS A 76 -0.77 -22.08 0.82
N ARG A 77 -0.49 -21.69 2.07
CA ARG A 77 -0.03 -22.62 3.11
C ARG A 77 -1.15 -23.45 3.73
N PHE A 78 -2.33 -22.87 3.95
CA PHE A 78 -3.39 -23.50 4.74
C PHE A 78 -4.67 -23.83 3.96
N GLY A 79 -4.76 -23.43 2.68
CA GLY A 79 -5.92 -23.70 1.82
C GLY A 79 -7.19 -22.93 2.19
N GLU A 80 -7.07 -21.88 3.01
CA GLU A 80 -8.16 -20.99 3.43
C GLU A 80 -7.78 -19.55 3.12
N SER A 81 -8.66 -18.79 2.44
CA SER A 81 -8.44 -17.36 2.24
C SER A 81 -8.93 -16.55 3.43
N ILE A 82 -8.08 -15.67 3.97
CA ILE A 82 -8.44 -14.69 5.02
C ILE A 82 -8.66 -13.28 4.47
N MET A 83 -8.47 -13.08 3.17
CA MET A 83 -8.45 -11.76 2.53
C MET A 83 -9.76 -10.99 2.76
N ALA A 84 -10.91 -11.63 2.58
CA ALA A 84 -12.21 -10.98 2.80
C ALA A 84 -12.40 -10.50 4.25
N ILE A 85 -11.92 -11.28 5.23
CA ILE A 85 -11.98 -10.92 6.65
C ILE A 85 -11.10 -9.71 6.93
N VAL A 86 -9.88 -9.70 6.36
CA VAL A 86 -8.94 -8.59 6.47
C VAL A 86 -9.53 -7.33 5.84
N CYS A 87 -9.94 -7.38 4.57
CA CYS A 87 -10.53 -6.24 3.86
C CYS A 87 -11.76 -5.68 4.60
N GLY A 88 -12.62 -6.54 5.12
CA GLY A 88 -13.80 -6.13 5.90
C GLY A 88 -13.48 -5.57 7.31
N GLY A 89 -12.25 -5.73 7.78
CA GLY A 89 -11.79 -5.21 9.07
C GLY A 89 -10.94 -3.94 8.98
N LEU A 90 -10.46 -3.58 7.80
CA LEU A 90 -9.64 -2.39 7.57
C LEU A 90 -10.51 -1.15 7.36
N HIS A 91 -9.96 0.01 7.74
CA HIS A 91 -10.55 1.30 7.45
C HIS A 91 -9.68 2.02 6.42
N LYS A 92 -10.28 2.38 5.28
CA LYS A 92 -9.60 3.09 4.22
C LYS A 92 -9.24 4.50 4.69
N CYS A 93 -8.01 4.92 4.43
CA CYS A 93 -7.59 6.28 4.75
C CYS A 93 -6.52 6.78 3.78
N ILE A 94 -6.39 8.10 3.71
CA ILE A 94 -5.31 8.80 3.03
C ILE A 94 -4.51 9.56 4.07
N VAL A 95 -3.22 9.30 4.14
CA VAL A 95 -2.28 9.99 5.03
C VAL A 95 -1.50 11.01 4.19
N LYS A 96 -1.58 12.28 4.58
CA LYS A 96 -0.72 13.33 4.04
C LYS A 96 0.39 13.61 5.03
N PHE A 97 1.64 13.63 4.57
CA PHE A 97 2.80 13.90 5.40
C PHE A 97 3.80 14.80 4.66
N SER A 98 4.74 15.36 5.41
CA SER A 98 5.92 16.05 4.87
C SER A 98 7.15 15.15 5.00
N SER A 99 8.07 15.19 4.05
CA SER A 99 9.36 14.52 4.15
C SER A 99 10.50 15.50 3.86
N ALA A 100 11.63 15.33 4.57
CA ALA A 100 12.87 16.03 4.26
C ALA A 100 13.63 15.37 3.10
N LYS A 101 13.20 14.19 2.63
CA LYS A 101 13.76 13.54 1.46
C LYS A 101 13.53 14.44 0.24
N VAL A 102 14.62 14.89 -0.34
CA VAL A 102 14.60 15.62 -1.61
C VAL A 102 14.31 14.59 -2.71
N LEU A 103 13.15 14.73 -3.33
CA LEU A 103 12.86 14.04 -4.58
C LEU A 103 13.41 14.90 -5.74
N ASP A 104 13.54 14.29 -6.91
CA ASP A 104 14.11 14.97 -8.07
C ASP A 104 13.34 16.24 -8.51
N ASP A 105 13.94 17.02 -9.40
CA ASP A 105 13.35 18.27 -9.91
C ASP A 105 12.13 18.03 -10.81
N HIS A 106 11.78 16.77 -11.12
CA HIS A 106 10.67 16.44 -12.00
C HIS A 106 9.31 16.48 -11.29
N LEU A 107 9.26 16.57 -9.95
CA LEU A 107 8.01 16.69 -9.20
C LEU A 107 7.10 17.80 -9.71
N LEU A 108 7.67 18.98 -9.99
CA LEU A 108 6.89 20.11 -10.48
C LEU A 108 6.33 19.82 -11.87
N GLY A 109 7.11 19.17 -12.73
CA GLY A 109 6.65 18.74 -14.06
C GLY A 109 5.49 17.75 -13.98
N VAL A 110 5.58 16.76 -13.08
CA VAL A 110 4.51 15.78 -12.84
C VAL A 110 3.25 16.46 -12.33
N ALA A 111 3.38 17.36 -11.34
CA ALA A 111 2.24 18.10 -10.80
C ALA A 111 1.58 19.02 -11.85
N LEU A 112 2.39 19.70 -12.67
CA LEU A 112 1.90 20.54 -13.76
C LEU A 112 1.22 19.71 -14.85
N LEU A 113 1.77 18.54 -15.19
CA LEU A 113 1.16 17.62 -16.16
C LEU A 113 -0.20 17.11 -15.67
N TYR A 114 -0.30 16.75 -14.38
CA TYR A 114 -1.58 16.40 -13.77
C TYR A 114 -2.59 17.55 -13.87
N CYS A 115 -2.22 18.76 -13.42
CA CYS A 115 -3.11 19.92 -13.50
C CYS A 115 -3.53 20.25 -14.94
N TRP A 116 -2.60 20.18 -15.89
CA TRP A 116 -2.89 20.41 -17.31
C TRP A 116 -3.84 19.35 -17.86
N GLY A 117 -3.63 18.07 -17.54
CA GLY A 117 -4.49 16.98 -17.98
C GLY A 117 -5.92 17.13 -17.45
N GLU A 118 -6.07 17.47 -16.16
CA GLU A 118 -7.37 17.73 -15.54
C GLU A 118 -8.13 18.88 -16.21
N ILE A 119 -7.45 20.00 -16.51
CA ILE A 119 -8.06 21.17 -17.17
C ILE A 119 -8.52 20.84 -18.59
N ASN A 120 -7.82 19.95 -19.29
CA ASN A 120 -8.10 19.60 -20.68
C ASN A 120 -8.95 18.32 -20.82
N ASN A 121 -9.34 17.68 -19.72
CA ASN A 121 -10.04 16.38 -19.70
C ASN A 121 -9.26 15.27 -20.42
N GLU A 122 -7.93 15.26 -20.28
CA GLU A 122 -7.07 14.19 -20.78
C GLU A 122 -7.19 12.94 -19.91
N GLU A 123 -6.93 11.76 -20.47
CA GLU A 123 -6.87 10.54 -19.69
C GLU A 123 -5.65 10.53 -18.76
N PHE A 124 -5.85 10.05 -17.53
CA PHE A 124 -4.75 9.85 -16.58
C PHE A 124 -3.77 8.80 -17.11
N SER A 125 -2.59 9.26 -17.54
CA SER A 125 -1.46 8.39 -17.82
C SER A 125 -0.63 8.16 -16.56
N SER A 126 0.21 7.12 -16.57
CA SER A 126 1.18 6.85 -15.50
C SER A 126 2.18 8.00 -15.28
N TYR A 127 2.33 8.91 -16.25
CA TYR A 127 3.20 10.09 -16.14
C TYR A 127 2.60 11.23 -15.29
N ALA A 128 1.28 11.20 -15.03
CA ALA A 128 0.59 12.17 -14.18
C ALA A 128 0.74 11.86 -12.67
N ASN A 129 1.63 10.92 -12.31
CA ASN A 129 1.99 10.62 -10.94
C ASN A 129 3.48 10.25 -10.85
N THR A 130 4.02 10.38 -9.64
CA THR A 130 5.28 9.74 -9.27
C THR A 130 5.16 9.20 -7.85
N CYS A 131 6.04 8.27 -7.52
CA CYS A 131 6.04 7.59 -6.23
C CYS A 131 7.15 8.14 -5.33
N PHE A 132 6.83 8.25 -4.06
CA PHE A 132 7.79 8.40 -2.97
C PHE A 132 8.11 7.00 -2.44
N ASP A 133 9.38 6.76 -2.13
CA ASP A 133 9.84 5.59 -1.37
C ASP A 133 10.54 6.09 -0.10
N ALA A 134 10.17 5.57 1.06
CA ALA A 134 10.82 5.94 2.31
C ALA A 134 12.08 5.11 2.59
N GLU A 135 12.45 4.11 1.79
CA GLU A 135 13.65 3.28 1.98
C GLU A 135 13.69 2.62 3.36
N ALA A 136 12.58 1.97 3.75
CA ALA A 136 12.33 1.40 5.06
C ALA A 136 12.33 2.40 6.22
N GLN A 137 12.38 3.72 5.95
CA GLN A 137 12.34 4.73 7.00
C GLN A 137 10.92 5.00 7.45
N ARG A 138 10.77 5.12 8.77
CA ARG A 138 9.51 5.49 9.38
C ARG A 138 9.17 6.95 9.06
N ILE A 139 7.92 7.20 8.64
CA ILE A 139 7.37 8.56 8.67
C ILE A 139 7.06 8.92 10.12
N GLU A 140 7.77 9.90 10.65
CA GLU A 140 7.63 10.32 12.04
C GLU A 140 6.24 10.93 12.30
N PRO A 141 5.63 10.72 13.49
CA PRO A 141 4.28 11.21 13.77
C PRO A 141 4.13 12.73 13.58
N HIS A 142 5.17 13.50 13.88
CA HIS A 142 5.15 14.97 13.72
C HIS A 142 5.18 15.42 12.25
N ALA A 143 5.58 14.55 11.33
CA ALA A 143 5.56 14.80 9.89
C ALA A 143 4.19 14.48 9.28
N ILE A 144 3.28 13.80 9.99
CA ILE A 144 1.93 13.54 9.53
C ILE A 144 1.10 14.84 9.64
N LEU A 145 0.67 15.35 8.50
CA LEU A 145 -0.09 16.60 8.39
C LEU A 145 -1.59 16.35 8.54
N SER A 146 -2.10 15.24 8.00
CA SER A 146 -3.51 14.88 8.11
C SER A 146 -3.75 13.40 7.82
N VAL A 147 -4.80 12.85 8.44
CA VAL A 147 -5.34 11.52 8.12
C VAL A 147 -6.81 11.70 7.75
N THR A 148 -7.15 11.39 6.50
CA THR A 148 -8.52 11.45 5.99
C THR A 148 -9.08 10.05 5.92
N LYS A 149 -10.13 9.75 6.69
CA LYS A 149 -10.89 8.51 6.55
C LYS A 149 -11.81 8.60 5.34
N LEU A 150 -11.95 7.50 4.60
CA LEU A 150 -12.80 7.39 3.41
C LEU A 150 -14.08 6.61 3.71
#